data_AF-A0A831VJH2-F1
#
_entry.id   AF-A0A831VJH2-F1
#
_cell.length_a   1.000
_cell.length_b   1.000
_cell.length_c   1.000
_cell.angle_alpha   90.00
_cell.angle_beta   90.00
_cell.angle_gamma   90.00
#
_symmetry.space_group_name_H-M   'P 1'
#
loop_
_entity.id
_entity.type
_entity.pdbx_description
1 polymer ?
#
loop_
_entity_poly.entity_id
_entity_poly.type
_entity_poly.pdbx_seq_one_letter_code
_entity_poly.pdbx_strand_id
1 'polypeptide(L)'
;TGIAFVMECFELGLITTSHTGGMDLSFGNRLNALELVHQMAAGKGFGAIVGQGIRRMKELFEKEYGADSALLQDIGMESKGLEFSEYMTKESLAQQGGYGIALKGPQHDEAWLIFLDMVHNYMPTFEQKAEALHWFPMFRTWFGLCGLCKLPWNDIVPEDNKETPEPAKVMKHVQWYAEYFSAVTGRKVTPDDLVLMSEAVYNFQRVFSLRLGYGRREHDTLPYRAMGPVTMEEYESRQERYDKQLTEKYGVDIAGKETPEKVAILRKFREQQYEELKDAVYERRGWSKDGIPTLETIKRLGIDFPEVLEVLKANGMS
;
A
#
# COMPACT_ATOMS: atom_id res chain seq x y z
N THR A 1 2.91 12.45 6.72
CA THR A 1 2.82 11.22 7.53
C THR A 1 3.75 11.22 8.73
N GLY A 2 5.08 11.38 8.59
CA GLY A 2 6.02 11.35 9.73
C GLY A 2 5.72 12.32 10.88
N ILE A 3 5.45 13.60 10.59
CA ILE A 3 5.10 14.60 11.63
C ILE A 3 3.80 14.22 12.34
N ALA A 4 2.80 13.72 11.61
CA ALA A 4 1.53 13.30 12.20
C ALA A 4 1.71 12.14 13.18
N PHE A 5 2.56 11.15 12.83
CA PHE A 5 2.90 10.04 13.73
C PHE A 5 3.53 10.53 15.04
N VAL A 6 4.46 11.50 14.96
CA VAL A 6 5.09 12.09 16.14
C VAL A 6 4.10 12.85 17.00
N MET A 7 3.21 13.64 16.38
CA MET A 7 2.20 14.39 17.12
C MET A 7 1.25 13.46 17.87
N GLU A 8 0.87 12.38 17.22
CA GLU A 8 0.04 11.37 17.87
C GLU A 8 0.77 10.62 18.98
N CYS A 9 2.03 10.25 18.78
CA CYS A 9 2.85 9.68 19.85
C CYS A 9 2.94 10.63 21.06
N PHE A 10 2.98 11.94 20.81
CA PHE A 10 3.00 12.95 21.86
C PHE A 10 1.66 13.03 22.61
N GLU A 11 0.53 13.06 21.91
CA GLU A 11 -0.80 13.08 22.53
C GLU A 11 -1.12 11.79 23.30
N LEU A 12 -0.64 10.65 22.81
CA LEU A 12 -0.75 9.36 23.50
C LEU A 12 0.25 9.20 24.65
N GLY A 13 1.13 10.17 24.88
CA GLY A 13 2.14 10.14 25.94
C GLY A 13 3.29 9.14 25.70
N LEU A 14 3.43 8.61 24.48
CA LEU A 14 4.55 7.76 24.07
C LEU A 14 5.87 8.55 23.97
N ILE A 15 5.76 9.85 23.71
CA ILE A 15 6.85 10.82 23.84
C ILE A 15 6.33 12.05 24.60
N THR A 16 7.26 12.86 25.12
CA THR A 16 6.92 13.99 26.00
C THR A 16 7.78 15.20 25.63
N THR A 17 7.50 16.36 26.25
CA THR A 17 8.29 17.58 26.04
C THR A 17 9.77 17.42 26.40
N SER A 18 10.14 16.48 27.28
CA SER A 18 11.55 16.19 27.56
C SER A 18 12.24 15.50 26.38
N HIS A 19 11.54 14.60 25.69
CA HIS A 19 12.07 13.90 24.50
C HIS A 19 12.21 14.84 23.30
N THR A 20 11.29 15.80 23.15
CA THR A 20 11.20 16.69 21.98
C THR A 20 12.03 17.97 22.10
N GLY A 21 12.85 18.11 23.16
CA GLY A 21 13.63 19.33 23.40
C GLY A 21 12.77 20.55 23.78
N GLY A 22 11.64 20.31 24.44
CA GLY A 22 10.70 21.34 24.89
C GLY A 22 9.59 21.68 23.90
N MET A 23 9.57 21.07 22.70
CA MET A 23 8.49 21.29 21.74
C MET A 23 7.21 20.56 22.19
N ASP A 24 6.12 21.32 22.31
CA ASP A 24 4.77 20.76 22.38
C ASP A 24 4.34 20.33 20.98
N LEU A 25 4.22 19.02 20.77
CA LEU A 25 3.84 18.43 19.48
C LEU A 25 2.39 17.94 19.49
N SER A 26 1.49 18.58 20.23
CA SER A 26 0.05 18.32 20.12
C SER A 26 -0.47 18.66 18.70
N PHE A 27 -1.49 17.95 18.22
CA PHE A 27 -2.08 18.22 16.90
C PHE A 27 -2.57 19.67 16.79
N GLY A 28 -2.31 20.28 15.64
CA GLY A 28 -2.65 21.69 15.39
C GLY A 28 -1.60 22.70 15.84
N ASN A 29 -0.55 22.30 16.57
CA ASN A 29 0.54 23.21 16.93
C ASN A 29 1.46 23.51 15.73
N ARG A 30 1.02 24.44 14.88
CA ARG A 30 1.71 24.80 13.63
C ARG A 30 3.14 25.32 13.82
N LEU A 31 3.42 26.01 14.94
CA LEU A 31 4.73 26.64 15.15
C LEU A 31 5.79 25.59 15.42
N ASN A 32 5.50 24.65 16.32
CA ASN A 32 6.42 23.55 16.60
C ASN A 32 6.52 22.56 15.44
N ALA A 33 5.44 22.37 14.66
CA ALA A 33 5.51 21.57 13.43
C ALA A 33 6.48 22.17 12.40
N LEU A 34 6.45 23.49 12.20
CA LEU A 34 7.37 24.18 11.28
C LEU A 34 8.81 24.16 11.79
N GLU A 35 9.02 24.38 13.09
CA GLU A 35 10.35 24.24 13.71
C GLU A 35 10.90 22.83 13.51
N LEU A 36 10.07 21.79 13.70
CA LEU A 36 10.47 20.41 13.48
C LEU A 36 10.92 20.17 12.03
N VAL A 37 10.25 20.76 11.03
CA VAL A 37 10.68 20.70 9.61
C VAL A 37 12.07 21.33 9.43
N HIS A 38 12.33 22.47 10.05
CA HIS A 38 13.65 23.10 10.00
C HIS A 38 14.74 22.24 10.66
N GLN A 39 14.42 21.63 11.80
CA GLN A 39 15.34 20.71 12.49
C GLN A 39 15.63 19.44 11.67
N MET A 40 14.62 18.88 11.00
CA MET A 40 14.79 17.75 10.09
C MET A 40 15.74 18.12 8.95
N ALA A 41 15.52 19.25 8.30
CA ALA A 41 16.37 19.72 7.19
C ALA A 41 17.81 19.99 7.65
N ALA A 42 18.01 20.48 8.88
CA ALA A 42 19.33 20.74 9.43
C ALA A 42 20.03 19.50 10.03
N GLY A 43 19.31 18.39 10.21
CA GLY A 43 19.81 17.20 10.90
C GLY A 43 20.16 17.46 12.37
N LYS A 44 19.35 18.27 13.07
CA LYS A 44 19.61 18.71 14.45
C LYS A 44 18.43 18.43 15.38
N GLY A 45 18.69 18.46 16.68
CA GLY A 45 17.64 18.36 17.70
C GLY A 45 16.79 17.10 17.54
N PHE A 46 15.50 17.23 17.84
CA PHE A 46 14.54 16.15 17.66
C PHE A 46 14.26 15.86 16.17
N GLY A 47 14.42 16.87 15.30
CA GLY A 47 14.29 16.68 13.85
C GLY A 47 15.29 15.70 13.24
N ALA A 48 16.48 15.53 13.84
CA ALA A 48 17.44 14.50 13.42
C ALA A 48 16.90 13.06 13.58
N ILE A 49 16.00 12.85 14.54
CA ILE A 49 15.31 11.58 14.77
C ILE A 49 14.17 11.44 13.76
N VAL A 50 13.31 12.46 13.67
CA VAL A 50 12.13 12.43 12.77
C VAL A 50 12.52 12.32 11.30
N GLY A 51 13.65 12.91 10.91
CA GLY A 51 14.21 12.82 9.56
C GLY A 51 14.62 11.41 9.11
N GLN A 52 14.69 10.42 10.02
CA GLN A 52 15.03 9.04 9.69
C GLN A 52 13.80 8.17 9.32
N GLY A 53 12.59 8.71 9.40
CA GLY A 53 11.35 8.02 9.03
C GLY A 53 10.73 7.18 10.14
N ILE A 54 9.46 6.79 9.95
CA ILE A 54 8.62 6.13 10.97
C ILE A 54 9.23 4.82 11.44
N ARG A 55 9.75 4.00 10.52
CA ARG A 55 10.39 2.73 10.88
C ARG A 55 11.47 2.93 11.96
N ARG A 56 12.34 3.91 11.76
CA ARG A 56 13.43 4.20 12.69
C ARG A 56 12.94 4.86 13.98
N MET A 57 11.90 5.71 13.88
CA MET A 57 11.27 6.29 15.06
C MET A 57 10.65 5.23 15.97
N LYS A 58 9.95 4.21 15.42
CA LYS A 58 9.38 3.10 16.20
C LYS A 58 10.45 2.41 17.05
N GLU A 59 11.54 1.99 16.41
CA GLU A 59 12.68 1.34 17.09
C GLU A 59 13.29 2.22 18.19
N LEU A 60 13.48 3.50 17.91
CA LEU A 60 14.10 4.44 18.84
C LEU A 60 13.17 4.74 20.02
N PHE A 61 11.90 4.98 19.78
CA PHE A 61 10.94 5.33 20.83
C PHE A 61 10.70 4.15 21.78
N GLU A 62 10.64 2.92 21.25
CA GLU A 62 10.61 1.72 22.08
C GLU A 62 11.88 1.63 22.94
N LYS A 63 13.06 1.64 22.31
CA LYS A 63 14.32 1.36 22.98
C LYS A 63 14.73 2.45 23.99
N GLU A 64 14.59 3.71 23.60
CA GLU A 64 15.15 4.85 24.35
C GLU A 64 14.10 5.54 25.22
N TYR A 65 12.82 5.48 24.84
CA TYR A 65 11.72 6.15 25.56
C TYR A 65 10.74 5.18 26.23
N GLY A 66 10.88 3.87 26.03
CA GLY A 66 10.01 2.87 26.63
C GLY A 66 8.58 2.89 26.08
N ALA A 67 8.39 3.40 24.86
CA ALA A 67 7.09 3.45 24.21
C ALA A 67 6.60 2.04 23.83
N ASP A 68 5.27 1.84 23.89
CA ASP A 68 4.63 0.57 23.55
C ASP A 68 4.84 0.21 22.07
N SER A 69 5.67 -0.82 21.83
CA SER A 69 6.02 -1.30 20.49
C SER A 69 4.82 -1.76 19.68
N ALA A 70 3.84 -2.42 20.31
CA ALA A 70 2.66 -2.92 19.60
C ALA A 70 1.79 -1.74 19.13
N LEU A 71 1.60 -0.74 20.00
CA LEU A 71 0.86 0.46 19.63
C LEU A 71 1.60 1.26 18.55
N LEU A 72 2.92 1.46 18.69
CA LEU A 72 3.75 2.13 17.69
C LEU A 72 3.63 1.45 16.32
N GLN A 73 3.61 0.12 16.29
CA GLN A 73 3.46 -0.64 15.06
C GLN A 73 2.06 -0.51 14.45
N ASP A 74 1.01 -0.49 15.27
CA ASP A 74 -0.36 -0.35 14.79
C ASP A 74 -0.66 1.06 14.23
N ILE A 75 -0.13 2.11 14.86
CA ILE A 75 -0.41 3.52 14.47
C ILE A 75 0.55 4.05 13.41
N GLY A 76 1.77 3.51 13.33
CA GLY A 76 2.82 4.01 12.45
C GLY A 76 2.58 3.63 11.00
N MET A 77 1.91 4.52 10.27
CA MET A 77 1.54 4.43 8.85
C MET A 77 2.74 4.38 7.89
N GLU A 78 3.49 3.28 7.95
CA GLU A 78 4.66 2.95 7.16
C GLU A 78 4.64 1.46 6.80
N SER A 79 5.10 1.11 5.60
CA SER A 79 5.38 -0.27 5.20
C SER A 79 6.56 -0.27 4.23
N LYS A 80 7.37 -1.34 4.26
CA LYS A 80 8.60 -1.48 3.44
C LYS A 80 9.60 -0.31 3.55
N GLY A 81 9.55 0.48 4.62
CA GLY A 81 10.46 1.59 4.90
C GLY A 81 9.97 2.92 4.34
N LEU A 82 8.76 2.95 3.77
CA LEU A 82 8.16 4.14 3.18
C LEU A 82 6.83 4.44 3.86
N GLU A 83 6.61 5.72 4.18
CA GLU A 83 5.36 6.20 4.72
C GLU A 83 4.21 6.14 3.70
N PHE A 84 3.00 5.87 4.19
CA PHE A 84 1.80 5.89 3.35
C PHE A 84 1.56 7.28 2.76
N SER A 85 1.17 7.31 1.48
CA SER A 85 0.61 8.51 0.85
C SER A 85 -0.86 8.75 1.23
N GLU A 86 -1.41 9.91 0.85
CA GLU A 86 -2.59 10.59 1.46
C GLU A 86 -3.98 9.95 1.27
N TYR A 87 -4.08 8.63 1.06
CA TYR A 87 -5.36 7.91 0.95
C TYR A 87 -5.60 7.00 2.16
N MET A 88 -6.68 7.25 2.89
CA MET A 88 -7.11 6.41 4.01
C MET A 88 -7.68 5.08 3.50
N THR A 89 -7.05 3.96 3.88
CA THR A 89 -7.36 2.64 3.30
C THR A 89 -8.30 1.76 4.11
N LYS A 90 -8.66 2.15 5.34
CA LYS A 90 -9.46 1.32 6.28
C LYS A 90 -10.68 0.68 5.64
N GLU A 91 -11.35 1.40 4.73
CA GLU A 91 -12.55 0.91 4.08
C GLU A 91 -12.33 0.28 2.70
N SER A 92 -11.22 0.57 2.01
CA SER A 92 -10.96 0.01 0.69
C SER A 92 -9.95 -1.13 0.77
N LEU A 93 -10.44 -2.36 0.65
CA LEU A 93 -9.59 -3.56 0.60
C LEU A 93 -8.68 -3.52 -0.64
N ALA A 94 -9.16 -3.01 -1.78
CA ALA A 94 -8.32 -2.83 -2.96
C ALA A 94 -7.18 -1.84 -2.72
N GLN A 95 -7.44 -0.71 -2.05
CA GLN A 95 -6.39 0.26 -1.73
C GLN A 95 -5.40 -0.27 -0.68
N GLN A 96 -5.85 -1.10 0.27
CA GLN A 96 -4.95 -1.83 1.18
C GLN A 96 -3.99 -2.70 0.36
N GLY A 97 -4.50 -3.52 -0.57
CA GLY A 97 -3.67 -4.30 -1.49
C GLY A 97 -2.73 -3.42 -2.32
N GLY A 98 -3.22 -2.28 -2.80
CA GLY A 98 -2.47 -1.34 -3.63
C GLY A 98 -1.26 -0.73 -2.92
N TYR A 99 -1.33 -0.57 -1.60
CA TYR A 99 -0.20 -0.11 -0.81
C TYR A 99 0.68 -1.25 -0.31
N GLY A 100 0.09 -2.29 0.25
CA GLY A 100 0.87 -3.34 0.89
C GLY A 100 1.55 -4.26 -0.09
N ILE A 101 1.06 -4.43 -1.32
CA ILE A 101 1.67 -5.31 -2.32
C ILE A 101 2.53 -4.52 -3.34
N ALA A 102 2.52 -3.18 -3.27
CA ALA A 102 3.38 -2.34 -4.08
C ALA A 102 4.86 -2.64 -3.82
N LEU A 103 5.67 -2.67 -4.88
CA LEU A 103 7.10 -3.00 -4.76
C LEU A 103 7.90 -1.88 -4.10
N LYS A 104 7.50 -0.64 -4.35
CA LYS A 104 8.19 0.56 -3.85
C LYS A 104 7.80 0.95 -2.42
N GLY A 105 6.83 0.24 -1.82
CA GLY A 105 6.17 0.65 -0.58
C GLY A 105 4.83 1.37 -0.84
N PRO A 106 4.16 1.87 0.21
CA PRO A 106 2.78 2.36 0.15
C PRO A 106 2.64 3.71 -0.58
N GLN A 107 2.76 3.67 -1.91
CA GLN A 107 2.60 4.79 -2.81
C GLN A 107 1.43 4.57 -3.80
N HIS A 108 0.49 5.51 -3.85
CA HIS A 108 -0.74 5.40 -4.67
C HIS A 108 -0.46 5.47 -6.17
N ASP A 109 0.78 5.79 -6.53
CA ASP A 109 1.30 5.82 -7.89
C ASP A 109 1.20 4.47 -8.60
N GLU A 110 1.39 3.35 -7.88
CA GLU A 110 1.26 2.00 -8.45
C GLU A 110 -0.22 1.60 -8.59
N ALA A 111 -1.04 1.86 -7.57
CA ALA A 111 -2.45 1.52 -7.56
C ALA A 111 -3.28 2.60 -6.84
N TRP A 112 -4.20 3.21 -7.58
CA TRP A 112 -5.20 4.15 -7.06
C TRP A 112 -6.58 3.58 -7.34
N LEU A 113 -7.00 2.67 -6.47
CA LEU A 113 -8.19 1.83 -6.68
C LEU A 113 -9.35 2.22 -5.76
N ILE A 114 -9.13 3.18 -4.86
CA ILE A 114 -10.13 3.60 -3.87
C ILE A 114 -11.46 4.03 -4.50
N PHE A 115 -11.44 4.68 -5.67
CA PHE A 115 -12.68 5.09 -6.37
C PHE A 115 -13.43 3.88 -6.93
N LEU A 116 -12.73 2.97 -7.59
CA LEU A 116 -13.35 1.76 -8.17
C LEU A 116 -13.95 0.87 -7.07
N ASP A 117 -13.26 0.75 -5.93
CA ASP A 117 -13.67 -0.12 -4.83
C ASP A 117 -14.75 0.53 -3.96
N MET A 118 -14.50 1.73 -3.40
CA MET A 118 -15.37 2.32 -2.39
C MET A 118 -16.43 3.28 -2.91
N VAL A 119 -16.18 3.97 -4.03
CA VAL A 119 -17.12 4.96 -4.55
C VAL A 119 -18.08 4.31 -5.54
N HIS A 120 -17.56 3.46 -6.41
CA HIS A 120 -18.35 2.83 -7.47
C HIS A 120 -18.72 1.38 -7.19
N ASN A 121 -18.00 0.69 -6.31
CA ASN A 121 -18.17 -0.74 -6.03
C ASN A 121 -18.15 -1.61 -7.30
N TYR A 122 -17.23 -1.30 -8.22
CA TYR A 122 -17.09 -2.01 -9.50
C TYR A 122 -16.27 -3.30 -9.40
N MET A 123 -15.69 -3.58 -8.24
CA MET A 123 -14.83 -4.76 -8.02
C MET A 123 -15.24 -5.50 -6.74
N PRO A 124 -16.50 -5.97 -6.58
CA PRO A 124 -16.96 -6.57 -5.33
C PRO A 124 -16.19 -7.83 -4.93
N THR A 125 -15.72 -8.65 -5.87
CA THR A 125 -15.07 -9.95 -5.57
C THR A 125 -13.55 -9.82 -5.37
N PHE A 126 -12.95 -10.83 -4.71
CA PHE A 126 -11.49 -10.94 -4.60
C PHE A 126 -10.81 -11.06 -5.97
N GLU A 127 -11.40 -11.80 -6.90
CA GLU A 127 -10.86 -11.98 -8.25
C GLU A 127 -10.81 -10.65 -9.02
N GLN A 128 -11.87 -9.84 -8.95
CA GLN A 128 -11.90 -8.52 -9.59
C GLN A 128 -10.89 -7.56 -8.96
N LYS A 129 -10.76 -7.58 -7.63
CA LYS A 129 -9.72 -6.81 -6.92
C LYS A 129 -8.33 -7.27 -7.31
N ALA A 130 -8.10 -8.58 -7.44
CA ALA A 130 -6.83 -9.16 -7.84
C ALA A 130 -6.47 -8.78 -9.28
N GLU A 131 -7.43 -8.81 -10.21
CA GLU A 131 -7.24 -8.33 -11.58
C GLU A 131 -6.84 -6.85 -11.60
N ALA A 132 -7.53 -5.99 -10.84
CA ALA A 132 -7.16 -4.58 -10.78
C ALA A 132 -5.78 -4.36 -10.13
N LEU A 133 -5.44 -5.14 -9.09
CA LEU A 133 -4.14 -5.13 -8.45
C LEU A 133 -3.03 -5.81 -9.29
N HIS A 134 -3.37 -6.43 -10.41
CA HIS A 134 -2.43 -6.82 -11.47
C HIS A 134 -2.33 -5.71 -12.52
N TRP A 135 -3.45 -5.39 -13.18
CA TRP A 135 -3.45 -4.54 -14.38
C TRP A 135 -2.98 -3.10 -14.10
N PHE A 136 -3.51 -2.45 -13.06
CA PHE A 136 -3.21 -1.02 -12.80
C PHE A 136 -1.73 -0.79 -12.46
N PRO A 137 -1.09 -1.57 -11.55
CA PRO A 137 0.35 -1.47 -11.32
C PRO A 137 1.20 -1.69 -12.57
N MET A 138 0.83 -2.65 -13.43
CA MET A 138 1.56 -2.90 -14.67
C MET A 138 1.45 -1.70 -15.62
N PHE A 139 0.23 -1.26 -15.93
CA PHE A 139 0.04 -0.16 -16.86
C PHE A 139 0.65 1.16 -16.34
N ARG A 140 0.56 1.40 -15.03
CA ARG A 140 1.19 2.59 -14.40
C ARG A 140 2.70 2.53 -14.37
N THR A 141 3.28 1.33 -14.29
CA THR A 141 4.73 1.13 -14.39
C THR A 141 5.23 1.46 -15.80
N TRP A 142 4.44 1.15 -16.84
CA TRP A 142 4.79 1.42 -18.24
C TRP A 142 5.18 2.89 -18.48
N PHE A 143 4.44 3.84 -17.92
CA PHE A 143 4.76 5.26 -18.00
C PHE A 143 6.16 5.58 -17.48
N GLY A 144 6.57 4.96 -16.37
CA GLY A 144 7.91 5.10 -15.82
C GLY A 144 9.00 4.53 -16.72
N LEU A 145 8.71 3.44 -17.44
CA LEU A 145 9.64 2.84 -18.41
C LEU A 145 9.85 3.74 -19.64
N CYS A 146 8.83 4.50 -20.03
CA CYS A 146 8.86 5.38 -21.19
C CYS A 146 9.14 6.85 -20.87
N GLY A 147 9.30 7.22 -19.59
CA GLY A 147 9.50 8.62 -19.17
C GLY A 147 8.28 9.51 -19.41
N LEU A 148 7.07 8.95 -19.36
CA LEU A 148 5.81 9.65 -19.63
C LEU A 148 5.07 10.00 -18.34
N CYS A 149 4.30 11.09 -18.38
CA CYS A 149 3.35 11.40 -17.32
C CYS A 149 2.09 10.53 -17.48
N LYS A 150 1.57 9.99 -16.37
CA LYS A 150 0.35 9.15 -16.34
C LYS A 150 -0.96 9.94 -16.22
N LEU A 151 -0.89 11.22 -15.87
CA LEU A 151 -2.10 12.05 -15.69
C LEU A 151 -2.90 12.22 -17.00
N PRO A 152 -2.28 12.42 -18.18
CA PRO A 152 -3.06 12.50 -19.42
C PRO A 152 -3.89 11.24 -19.71
N TRP A 153 -3.43 10.06 -19.28
CA TRP A 153 -4.22 8.84 -19.38
C TRP A 153 -5.46 8.87 -18.48
N ASN A 154 -5.28 9.24 -17.21
CA ASN A 154 -6.31 9.05 -16.19
C ASN A 154 -7.25 10.26 -16.03
N ASP A 155 -6.75 11.48 -16.22
CA ASP A 155 -7.45 12.71 -15.81
C ASP A 155 -8.13 13.44 -16.98
N ILE A 156 -7.81 13.08 -18.22
CA ILE A 156 -8.38 13.70 -19.43
C ILE A 156 -9.33 12.71 -20.13
N VAL A 157 -10.28 12.17 -19.38
CA VAL A 157 -11.14 11.07 -19.82
C VAL A 157 -12.02 11.48 -21.02
N PRO A 158 -12.05 10.69 -22.12
CA PRO A 158 -12.94 10.94 -23.25
C PRO A 158 -14.43 10.96 -22.85
N GLU A 159 -15.23 11.83 -23.48
CA GLU A 159 -16.67 11.96 -23.17
C GLU A 159 -17.45 10.64 -23.33
N ASP A 160 -17.02 9.80 -24.29
CA ASP A 160 -17.60 8.50 -24.59
C ASP A 160 -17.12 7.37 -23.66
N ASN A 161 -16.12 7.61 -22.80
CA ASN A 161 -15.48 6.56 -22.00
C ASN A 161 -16.44 5.89 -20.99
N LYS A 162 -17.40 6.63 -20.45
CA LYS A 162 -18.40 6.12 -19.51
C LYS A 162 -19.29 5.02 -20.09
N GLU A 163 -19.44 4.97 -21.42
CA GLU A 163 -20.25 3.97 -22.11
C GLU A 163 -19.42 2.75 -22.56
N THR A 164 -18.12 2.74 -22.28
CA THR A 164 -17.23 1.63 -22.65
C THR A 164 -17.37 0.44 -21.68
N PRO A 165 -16.96 -0.79 -22.08
CA PRO A 165 -17.05 -1.96 -21.19
C PRO A 165 -16.19 -1.87 -19.92
N GLU A 166 -15.06 -1.16 -19.99
CA GLU A 166 -14.13 -0.98 -18.85
C GLU A 166 -13.74 0.50 -18.67
N PRO A 167 -14.68 1.37 -18.23
CA PRO A 167 -14.43 2.81 -18.15
C PRO A 167 -13.25 3.17 -17.24
N ALA A 168 -13.01 2.36 -16.22
CA ALA A 168 -11.94 2.60 -15.26
C ALA A 168 -10.52 2.45 -15.84
N LYS A 169 -10.36 1.73 -16.96
CA LYS A 169 -9.05 1.55 -17.62
C LYS A 169 -8.77 2.61 -18.69
N VAL A 170 -9.79 3.36 -19.12
CA VAL A 170 -9.71 4.35 -20.20
C VAL A 170 -9.04 3.76 -21.45
N MET A 171 -9.55 2.61 -21.93
CA MET A 171 -8.87 1.78 -22.94
C MET A 171 -8.57 2.50 -24.26
N LYS A 172 -9.35 3.52 -24.62
CA LYS A 172 -9.07 4.38 -25.78
C LYS A 172 -7.70 5.07 -25.69
N HIS A 173 -7.34 5.54 -24.49
CA HIS A 173 -6.02 6.11 -24.25
C HIS A 173 -4.93 5.05 -24.31
N VAL A 174 -5.16 3.86 -23.73
CA VAL A 174 -4.19 2.74 -23.79
C VAL A 174 -3.87 2.39 -25.25
N GLN A 175 -4.88 2.38 -26.12
CA GLN A 175 -4.72 2.22 -27.56
C GLN A 175 -3.86 3.33 -28.19
N TRP A 176 -4.12 4.60 -27.85
CA TRP A 176 -3.29 5.71 -28.34
C TRP A 176 -1.84 5.64 -27.86
N TYR A 177 -1.59 5.18 -26.64
CA TYR A 177 -0.22 4.96 -26.16
C TYR A 177 0.49 3.83 -26.92
N ALA A 178 -0.23 2.77 -27.32
CA ALA A 178 0.33 1.70 -28.14
C ALA A 178 0.68 2.19 -29.56
N GLU A 179 -0.19 3.00 -30.16
CA GLU A 179 0.05 3.67 -31.44
C GLU A 179 1.23 4.65 -31.35
N TYR A 180 1.28 5.47 -30.31
CA TYR A 180 2.37 6.39 -30.02
C TYR A 180 3.71 5.65 -29.90
N PHE A 181 3.76 4.59 -29.07
CA PHE A 181 4.97 3.79 -28.90
C PHE A 181 5.41 3.16 -30.22
N SER A 182 4.46 2.62 -30.99
CA SER A 182 4.74 2.04 -32.31
C SER A 182 5.30 3.06 -33.29
N ALA A 183 4.73 4.26 -33.34
CA ALA A 183 5.14 5.33 -34.23
C ALA A 183 6.53 5.86 -33.89
N VAL A 184 6.84 6.02 -32.61
CA VAL A 184 8.14 6.56 -32.14
C VAL A 184 9.26 5.53 -32.27
N THR A 185 9.01 4.28 -31.93
CA THR A 185 10.06 3.25 -31.83
C THR A 185 10.21 2.38 -33.07
N GLY A 186 9.21 2.38 -33.95
CA GLY A 186 9.10 1.44 -35.07
C GLY A 186 8.71 0.00 -34.65
N ARG A 187 8.54 -0.29 -33.35
CA ARG A 187 8.11 -1.59 -32.84
C ARG A 187 6.59 -1.63 -32.76
N LYS A 188 5.95 -2.40 -33.65
CA LYS A 188 4.49 -2.57 -33.62
C LYS A 188 4.06 -3.28 -32.34
N VAL A 189 3.16 -2.64 -31.59
CA VAL A 189 2.63 -3.14 -30.31
C VAL A 189 1.13 -2.90 -30.21
N THR A 190 0.48 -3.68 -29.36
CA THR A 190 -0.92 -3.56 -28.94
C THR A 190 -0.99 -3.04 -27.50
N PRO A 191 -2.19 -2.67 -26.99
CA PRO A 191 -2.41 -2.38 -25.57
C PRO A 191 -1.85 -3.44 -24.61
N ASP A 192 -2.08 -4.71 -24.91
CA ASP A 192 -1.65 -5.82 -24.05
C ASP A 192 -0.12 -5.96 -24.01
N ASP A 193 0.56 -5.65 -25.12
CA ASP A 193 2.02 -5.63 -25.16
C ASP A 193 2.61 -4.59 -24.20
N LEU A 194 1.96 -3.44 -24.00
CA LEU A 194 2.42 -2.42 -23.05
C LEU A 194 2.37 -2.92 -21.60
N VAL A 195 1.29 -3.63 -21.27
CA VAL A 195 1.10 -4.26 -19.96
C VAL A 195 2.15 -5.37 -19.77
N LEU A 196 2.36 -6.22 -20.78
CA LEU A 196 3.34 -7.31 -20.76
C LEU A 196 4.78 -6.80 -20.57
N MET A 197 5.17 -5.72 -21.25
CA MET A 197 6.49 -5.10 -21.05
C MET A 197 6.72 -4.72 -19.58
N SER A 198 5.69 -4.18 -18.94
CA SER A 198 5.75 -3.77 -17.54
C SER A 198 5.69 -4.96 -16.59
N GLU A 199 4.94 -6.01 -16.93
CA GLU A 199 4.86 -7.25 -16.14
C GLU A 199 6.22 -7.93 -16.00
N ALA A 200 7.01 -7.98 -17.08
CA ALA A 200 8.38 -8.48 -17.04
C ALA A 200 9.25 -7.65 -16.06
N VAL A 201 9.22 -6.32 -16.16
CA VAL A 201 10.02 -5.45 -15.29
C VAL A 201 9.56 -5.52 -13.83
N TYR A 202 8.26 -5.56 -13.59
CA TYR A 202 7.69 -5.63 -12.24
C TYR A 202 8.09 -6.94 -11.54
N ASN A 203 8.03 -8.07 -12.25
CA ASN A 203 8.49 -9.35 -11.68
C ASN A 203 10.01 -9.37 -11.49
N PHE A 204 10.78 -8.77 -12.40
CA PHE A 204 12.23 -8.62 -12.21
C PHE A 204 12.57 -7.78 -10.96
N GLN A 205 11.84 -6.68 -10.72
CA GLN A 205 11.96 -5.88 -9.50
C GLN A 205 11.58 -6.67 -8.25
N ARG A 206 10.55 -7.52 -8.30
CA ARG A 206 10.19 -8.41 -7.18
C ARG A 206 11.32 -9.40 -6.86
N VAL A 207 11.92 -10.01 -7.89
CA VAL A 207 13.09 -10.90 -7.72
C VAL A 207 14.30 -10.12 -7.18
N PHE A 208 14.50 -8.88 -7.62
CA PHE A 208 15.54 -8.01 -7.08
C PHE A 208 15.35 -7.76 -5.58
N SER A 209 14.13 -7.45 -5.13
CA SER A 209 13.80 -7.33 -3.71
C SER A 209 14.08 -8.63 -2.95
N LEU A 210 13.75 -9.78 -3.55
CA LEU A 210 14.04 -11.10 -2.97
C LEU A 210 15.53 -11.36 -2.80
N ARG A 211 16.34 -10.98 -3.80
CA ARG A 211 17.80 -11.07 -3.73
C ARG A 211 18.38 -10.24 -2.58
N LEU A 212 17.74 -9.11 -2.24
CA LEU A 212 18.14 -8.24 -1.12
C LEU A 212 17.62 -8.72 0.24
N GLY A 213 16.95 -9.87 0.31
CA GLY A 213 16.37 -10.41 1.54
C GLY A 213 14.95 -9.93 1.86
N TYR A 214 14.29 -9.25 0.91
CA TYR A 214 12.92 -8.74 1.05
C TYR A 214 11.95 -9.48 0.10
N GLY A 215 10.79 -8.90 -0.22
CA GLY A 215 9.93 -9.42 -1.31
C GLY A 215 9.21 -10.74 -1.01
N ARG A 216 9.06 -11.10 0.26
CA ARG A 216 8.21 -12.20 0.74
C ARG A 216 6.88 -11.71 1.28
N ARG A 217 5.95 -12.63 1.58
CA ARG A 217 4.62 -12.31 2.12
C ARG A 217 4.66 -11.44 3.37
N GLU A 218 5.64 -11.68 4.26
CA GLU A 218 5.83 -10.90 5.49
C GLU A 218 6.10 -9.41 5.21
N HIS A 219 6.69 -9.10 4.05
CA HIS A 219 7.00 -7.73 3.63
C HIS A 219 5.80 -7.02 3.00
N ASP A 220 4.75 -7.77 2.64
CA ASP A 220 3.49 -7.23 2.13
C ASP A 220 2.48 -7.06 3.27
N THR A 221 2.95 -6.78 4.49
CA THR A 221 2.11 -6.46 5.65
C THR A 221 1.90 -4.95 5.80
N LEU A 222 0.83 -4.57 6.49
CA LEU A 222 0.49 -3.18 6.77
C LEU A 222 0.27 -2.97 8.27
N PRO A 223 0.49 -1.75 8.80
CA PRO A 223 0.06 -1.40 10.15
C PRO A 223 -1.46 -1.55 10.26
N TYR A 224 -1.96 -2.00 11.41
CA TYR A 224 -3.39 -2.30 11.57
C TYR A 224 -4.28 -1.08 11.32
N ARG A 225 -3.78 0.14 11.55
CA ARG A 225 -4.49 1.38 11.19
C ARG A 225 -4.83 1.49 9.71
N ALA A 226 -4.11 0.83 8.82
CA ALA A 226 -4.45 0.78 7.39
C ALA A 226 -5.72 -0.06 7.14
N MET A 227 -6.11 -0.93 8.08
CA MET A 227 -7.19 -1.91 7.94
C MET A 227 -8.40 -1.63 8.85
N GLY A 228 -8.20 -0.98 10.00
CA GLY A 228 -9.27 -0.79 10.98
C GLY A 228 -8.98 0.27 12.06
N PRO A 229 -9.91 0.46 13.02
CA PRO A 229 -9.73 1.35 14.16
C PRO A 229 -8.74 0.75 15.17
N VAL A 230 -7.67 1.47 15.50
CA VAL A 230 -6.65 0.99 16.45
C VAL A 230 -7.11 1.16 17.90
N THR A 231 -7.65 2.34 18.22
CA THR A 231 -8.09 2.68 19.59
C THR A 231 -9.60 2.48 19.76
N MET A 232 -10.05 2.43 21.01
CA MET A 232 -11.48 2.39 21.34
C MET A 232 -12.18 3.66 20.87
N GLU A 233 -11.53 4.82 21.03
CA GLU A 233 -12.05 6.10 20.56
C GLU A 233 -12.23 6.13 19.03
N GLU A 234 -11.27 5.56 18.28
CA GLU A 234 -11.41 5.41 16.82
C GLU A 234 -12.64 4.55 16.45
N TYR A 235 -12.89 3.47 17.21
CA TYR A 235 -14.07 2.64 17.01
C TYR A 235 -15.36 3.41 17.33
N GLU A 236 -15.43 4.00 18.51
CA GLU A 236 -16.60 4.71 19.03
C GLU A 236 -16.98 5.91 18.16
N SER A 237 -15.99 6.63 17.61
CA SER A 237 -16.21 7.74 16.67
C SER A 237 -17.02 7.34 15.41
N ARG A 238 -17.04 6.05 15.07
CA ARG A 238 -17.78 5.49 13.93
C ARG A 238 -18.54 4.23 14.32
N GLN A 239 -19.01 4.14 15.57
CA GLN A 239 -19.59 2.93 16.15
C GLN A 239 -20.66 2.30 15.26
N GLU A 240 -21.64 3.09 14.78
CA GLU A 240 -22.73 2.57 13.96
C GLU A 240 -22.23 1.80 12.72
N ARG A 241 -21.17 2.29 12.09
CA ARG A 241 -20.58 1.65 10.91
C ARG A 241 -19.90 0.33 11.26
N TYR A 242 -19.10 0.31 12.31
CA TYR A 242 -18.37 -0.89 12.69
C TYR A 242 -19.29 -1.96 13.29
N ASP A 243 -20.30 -1.56 14.07
CA ASP A 243 -21.34 -2.45 14.58
C ASP A 243 -22.10 -3.10 13.40
N LYS A 244 -22.49 -2.32 12.37
CA LYS A 244 -23.11 -2.85 11.13
C LYS A 244 -22.19 -3.81 10.36
N GLN A 245 -20.89 -3.52 10.27
CA GLN A 245 -19.96 -4.45 9.64
C GLN A 245 -19.87 -5.77 10.41
N LEU A 246 -19.82 -5.73 11.74
CA LEU A 246 -19.81 -6.94 12.56
C LEU A 246 -21.10 -7.75 12.39
N THR A 247 -22.26 -7.11 12.46
CA THR A 247 -23.55 -7.82 12.43
C THR A 247 -23.97 -8.22 11.02
N GLU A 248 -23.98 -7.29 10.06
CA GLU A 248 -24.53 -7.51 8.72
C GLU A 248 -23.54 -8.19 7.78
N LYS A 249 -22.26 -7.78 7.82
CA LYS A 249 -21.24 -8.34 6.92
C LYS A 249 -20.62 -9.63 7.48
N TYR A 250 -20.29 -9.66 8.76
CA TYR A 250 -19.60 -10.80 9.39
C TYR A 250 -20.51 -11.73 10.19
N GLY A 251 -21.80 -11.39 10.36
CA GLY A 251 -22.77 -12.25 11.05
C GLY A 251 -22.49 -12.45 12.54
N VAL A 252 -21.78 -11.51 13.17
CA VAL A 252 -21.40 -11.57 14.59
C VAL A 252 -22.52 -11.02 15.46
N ASP A 253 -22.92 -11.78 16.49
CA ASP A 253 -23.75 -11.23 17.58
C ASP A 253 -22.88 -10.38 18.52
N ILE A 254 -23.20 -9.09 18.57
CA ILE A 254 -22.51 -8.10 19.39
C ILE A 254 -23.30 -7.71 20.64
N ALA A 255 -24.45 -8.34 20.91
CA ALA A 255 -25.25 -8.06 22.09
C ALA A 255 -24.44 -8.34 23.37
N GLY A 256 -24.38 -7.34 24.26
CA GLY A 256 -23.64 -7.44 25.53
C GLY A 256 -22.11 -7.41 25.40
N LYS A 257 -21.56 -7.12 24.23
CA LYS A 257 -20.10 -6.97 24.04
C LYS A 257 -19.64 -5.54 24.30
N GLU A 258 -18.59 -5.41 25.10
CA GLU A 258 -17.92 -4.13 25.34
C GLU A 258 -17.08 -3.70 24.12
N THR A 259 -16.77 -2.39 23.99
CA THR A 259 -15.98 -1.85 22.87
C THR A 259 -14.66 -2.61 22.63
N PRO A 260 -13.86 -2.97 23.66
CA PRO A 260 -12.61 -3.72 23.45
C PRO A 260 -12.80 -5.08 22.79
N GLU A 261 -13.87 -5.81 23.13
CA GLU A 261 -14.20 -7.07 22.49
C GLU A 261 -14.57 -6.87 21.01
N LYS A 262 -15.38 -5.85 20.72
CA LYS A 262 -15.81 -5.52 19.35
C LYS A 262 -14.63 -5.12 18.48
N VAL A 263 -13.69 -4.32 19.00
CA VAL A 263 -12.45 -3.96 18.29
C VAL A 263 -11.58 -5.18 18.00
N ALA A 264 -11.40 -6.07 18.98
CA ALA A 264 -10.61 -7.29 18.80
C ALA A 264 -11.23 -8.23 17.74
N ILE A 265 -12.56 -8.38 17.74
CA ILE A 265 -13.27 -9.19 16.74
C ILE A 265 -13.13 -8.55 15.35
N LEU A 266 -13.36 -7.24 15.23
CA LEU A 266 -13.24 -6.53 13.96
C LEU A 266 -11.82 -6.65 13.39
N ARG A 267 -10.79 -6.50 14.23
CA ARG A 267 -9.38 -6.66 13.85
C ARG A 267 -9.13 -8.00 13.18
N LYS A 268 -9.56 -9.09 13.81
CA LYS A 268 -9.40 -10.44 13.28
C LYS A 268 -9.99 -10.59 11.89
N PHE A 269 -11.22 -10.10 11.67
CA PHE A 269 -11.86 -10.16 10.35
C PHE A 269 -11.15 -9.29 9.31
N ARG A 270 -10.70 -8.10 9.69
CA ARG A 270 -10.01 -7.17 8.78
C ARG A 270 -8.64 -7.70 8.34
N GLU A 271 -7.85 -8.22 9.27
CA GLU A 271 -6.57 -8.87 8.96
C GLU A 271 -6.77 -10.12 8.10
N GLN A 272 -7.77 -10.96 8.40
CA GLN A 272 -8.10 -12.14 7.59
C GLN A 272 -8.47 -11.77 6.15
N GLN A 273 -9.32 -10.76 5.95
CA GLN A 273 -9.70 -10.30 4.61
C GLN A 273 -8.50 -9.80 3.80
N TYR A 274 -7.51 -9.20 4.46
CA TYR A 274 -6.28 -8.78 3.81
C TYR A 274 -5.40 -9.97 3.40
N GLU A 275 -5.31 -11.01 4.22
CA GLU A 275 -4.61 -12.25 3.86
C GLU A 275 -5.28 -12.97 2.67
N GLU A 276 -6.62 -13.02 2.65
CA GLU A 276 -7.40 -13.56 1.53
C GLU A 276 -7.19 -12.76 0.24
N LEU A 277 -7.10 -11.43 0.35
CA LEU A 277 -6.76 -10.57 -0.79
C LEU A 277 -5.36 -10.87 -1.32
N LYS A 278 -4.36 -11.01 -0.45
CA LYS A 278 -2.99 -11.34 -0.86
C LYS A 278 -2.96 -12.65 -1.64
N ASP A 279 -3.69 -13.67 -1.18
CA ASP A 279 -3.76 -14.96 -1.86
C ASP A 279 -4.32 -14.81 -3.29
N ALA A 280 -5.44 -14.11 -3.45
CA ALA A 280 -6.04 -13.86 -4.76
C ALA A 280 -5.11 -13.06 -5.69
N VAL A 281 -4.42 -12.04 -5.16
CA VAL A 281 -3.47 -11.22 -5.93
C VAL A 281 -2.24 -12.02 -6.33
N TYR A 282 -1.69 -12.83 -5.42
CA TYR A 282 -0.52 -13.67 -5.71
C TYR A 282 -0.84 -14.71 -6.77
N GLU A 283 -1.99 -15.38 -6.66
CA GLU A 283 -2.47 -16.30 -7.70
C GLU A 283 -2.57 -15.58 -9.04
N ARG A 284 -3.23 -14.41 -9.08
CA ARG A 284 -3.39 -13.64 -10.31
C ARG A 284 -2.05 -13.18 -10.92
N ARG A 285 -1.06 -12.86 -10.10
CA ARG A 285 0.30 -12.47 -10.53
C ARG A 285 1.19 -13.66 -10.89
N GLY A 286 0.72 -14.89 -10.67
CA GLY A 286 1.52 -16.10 -10.86
C GLY A 286 2.67 -16.20 -9.86
N TRP A 287 2.39 -15.86 -8.60
CA TRP A 287 3.31 -15.91 -7.46
C TRP A 287 2.92 -17.06 -6.52
N SER A 288 3.89 -17.54 -5.74
CA SER A 288 3.65 -18.51 -4.66
C SER A 288 2.86 -17.88 -3.52
N LYS A 289 2.39 -18.70 -2.57
CA LYS A 289 1.74 -18.20 -1.34
C LYS A 289 2.64 -17.31 -0.48
N ASP A 290 3.96 -17.43 -0.65
CA ASP A 290 4.94 -16.56 0.00
C ASP A 290 5.27 -15.30 -0.83
N GLY A 291 4.50 -15.02 -1.89
CA GLY A 291 4.65 -13.82 -2.70
C GLY A 291 5.89 -13.80 -3.60
N ILE A 292 6.40 -14.98 -3.98
CA ILE A 292 7.56 -15.12 -4.87
C ILE A 292 7.10 -15.50 -6.28
N PRO A 293 7.54 -14.83 -7.36
CA PRO A 293 7.22 -15.24 -8.74
C PRO A 293 7.55 -16.71 -9.00
N THR A 294 6.62 -17.44 -9.62
CA THR A 294 6.83 -18.85 -9.98
C THR A 294 7.81 -19.00 -11.14
N LEU A 295 8.45 -20.17 -11.25
CA LEU A 295 9.31 -20.49 -12.39
C LEU A 295 8.55 -20.40 -13.72
N GLU A 296 7.27 -20.79 -13.73
CA GLU A 296 6.38 -20.66 -14.89
C GLU A 296 6.23 -19.19 -15.28
N THR A 297 5.93 -18.30 -14.33
CA THR A 297 5.83 -16.86 -14.57
C THR A 297 7.14 -16.27 -15.10
N ILE A 298 8.27 -16.63 -14.48
CA ILE A 298 9.60 -16.15 -14.89
C ILE A 298 9.93 -16.56 -16.34
N LYS A 299 9.65 -17.82 -16.72
CA LYS A 299 9.85 -18.31 -18.09
C LYS A 299 8.89 -17.67 -19.09
N ARG A 300 7.60 -17.55 -18.73
CA ARG A 300 6.58 -16.88 -19.56
C ARG A 300 6.98 -15.45 -19.91
N LEU A 301 7.58 -14.74 -18.96
CA LEU A 301 8.01 -13.35 -19.10
C LEU A 301 9.38 -13.20 -19.77
N GLY A 302 10.09 -14.29 -20.08
CA GLY A 302 11.41 -14.25 -20.71
C GLY A 302 12.49 -13.59 -19.85
N ILE A 303 12.34 -13.66 -18.52
CA ILE A 303 13.29 -13.11 -17.55
C ILE A 303 14.00 -14.23 -16.76
N ASP A 304 14.02 -15.45 -17.30
CA ASP A 304 14.67 -16.64 -16.76
C ASP A 304 16.20 -16.63 -16.95
N PHE A 305 16.82 -15.46 -16.75
CA PHE A 305 18.27 -15.32 -16.74
C PHE A 305 18.90 -16.25 -15.67
N PRO A 306 20.12 -16.78 -15.89
CA PRO A 306 20.77 -17.67 -14.93
C PRO A 306 20.77 -17.12 -13.50
N GLU A 307 21.03 -15.83 -13.32
CA GLU A 307 21.06 -15.14 -12.02
C GLU A 307 19.67 -15.04 -11.38
N VAL A 308 18.62 -14.87 -12.17
CA VAL A 308 17.23 -14.88 -11.68
C VAL A 308 16.86 -16.28 -11.20
N LEU A 309 17.20 -17.31 -11.98
CA LEU A 309 16.94 -18.71 -11.62
C LEU A 309 17.70 -19.14 -10.35
N GLU A 310 18.93 -18.66 -10.16
CA GLU A 310 19.70 -18.88 -8.93
C GLU A 310 19.00 -18.27 -7.71
N VAL A 311 18.51 -17.02 -7.82
CA VAL A 311 17.76 -16.38 -6.74
C VAL A 311 16.48 -17.16 -6.43
N LEU A 312 15.72 -17.58 -7.45
CA LEU A 312 14.51 -18.39 -7.25
C LEU A 312 14.82 -19.70 -6.51
N LYS A 313 15.83 -20.44 -6.98
CA LYS A 313 16.25 -21.71 -6.40
C LYS A 313 16.70 -21.55 -4.94
N ALA A 314 17.48 -20.52 -4.64
CA ALA A 314 17.92 -20.20 -3.28
C ALA A 314 16.75 -19.88 -2.34
N ASN A 315 15.61 -19.46 -2.88
CA ASN A 315 14.41 -19.12 -2.13
C ASN A 315 13.30 -20.19 -2.22
N GLY A 316 13.65 -21.41 -2.65
CA GLY A 316 12.74 -22.57 -2.63
C GLY A 316 11.81 -22.69 -3.84
N MET A 317 12.08 -21.94 -4.91
CA MET A 317 11.35 -22.05 -6.18
C MET A 317 12.13 -22.92 -7.16
N SER A 318 11.63 -24.11 -7.45
CA SER A 318 12.21 -25.08 -8.39
C SER A 318 11.24 -25.43 -9.51
#